data_AF-H2YLU1-F1
#
_entry.id   AF-H2YLU1-F1
#
_cell.length_a   1.000
_cell.length_b   1.000
_cell.length_c   1.000
_cell.angle_alpha   90.00
_cell.angle_beta   90.00
_cell.angle_gamma   90.00
#
_symmetry.space_group_name_H-M   'P 1'
#
loop_
_entity.id
_entity.type
_entity.pdbx_description
1 polymer ?
#
loop_
_entity_poly.entity_id
_entity_poly.type
_entity_poly.pdbx_seq_one_letter_code
_entity_poly.pdbx_strand_id
1 'polypeptide(L)'
;MSDLNQALNNSTYVNEPVFSVPYIDAGGLGLILTIGLPVYRPGTNTLYGVVAIDITLQDIFKDAIYFNNGDGSYIFIIDNKGRVIFHPSMPALMPSDSVNYYHINQLERGTNFGAVIESMIAGQSGSKAIDMIKVL
;
A
#
# COMPACT_ATOMS: atom_id res chain seq x y z
N MET A 1 -2.25 -13.06 -1.91
CA MET A 1 -1.46 -14.15 -2.55
C MET A 1 -1.50 -14.13 -4.09
N SER A 2 -2.65 -13.97 -4.75
CA SER A 2 -2.74 -13.95 -6.24
C SER A 2 -1.91 -12.84 -6.90
N ASP A 3 -1.96 -11.61 -6.40
CA ASP A 3 -1.21 -10.47 -6.95
C ASP A 3 0.30 -10.57 -6.72
N LEU A 4 0.71 -11.07 -5.56
CA LEU A 4 2.12 -11.35 -5.30
C LEU A 4 2.63 -12.43 -6.24
N ASN A 5 1.86 -13.51 -6.43
CA ASN A 5 2.20 -14.55 -7.39
C ASN A 5 2.23 -14.02 -8.83
N GLN A 6 1.28 -13.16 -9.22
CA GLN A 6 1.25 -12.55 -10.54
C GLN A 6 2.45 -11.61 -10.76
N ALA A 7 2.76 -10.75 -9.78
CA ALA A 7 3.90 -9.85 -9.82
C ALA A 7 5.22 -10.62 -9.88
N LEU A 8 5.36 -11.71 -9.11
CA LEU A 8 6.54 -12.56 -9.10
C LEU A 8 6.67 -13.44 -10.35
N ASN A 9 5.56 -13.88 -10.94
CA ASN A 9 5.56 -14.67 -12.19
C ASN A 9 5.89 -13.82 -13.42
N ASN A 10 5.51 -12.55 -13.43
CA ASN A 10 5.81 -11.61 -14.52
C ASN A 10 7.19 -10.95 -14.38
N SER A 11 7.88 -11.21 -13.28
CA SER A 11 9.17 -10.63 -12.93
C SER A 11 10.32 -11.45 -13.52
N THR A 12 10.94 -10.94 -14.59
CA THR A 12 12.18 -11.54 -15.12
C THR A 12 13.33 -11.15 -14.19
N TYR A 13 13.86 -12.09 -13.41
CA TYR A 13 15.00 -11.89 -12.49
C TYR A 13 14.84 -10.77 -11.46
N VAL A 14 13.70 -10.73 -10.77
CA VAL A 14 13.57 -9.79 -9.66
C VAL A 14 14.19 -10.43 -8.42
N ASN A 15 15.44 -10.06 -8.14
CA ASN A 15 16.14 -10.41 -6.90
C ASN A 15 15.81 -9.40 -5.78
N GLU A 16 14.67 -8.72 -5.92
CA GLU A 16 14.18 -7.68 -5.03
C GLU A 16 12.85 -8.12 -4.43
N PRO A 17 12.56 -7.78 -3.16
CA PRO A 17 11.28 -8.11 -2.56
C PRO A 17 10.12 -7.37 -3.26
N VAL A 18 9.02 -8.07 -3.49
CA VAL A 18 7.78 -7.52 -4.02
C VAL A 18 6.74 -7.43 -2.91
N PHE A 19 6.09 -6.27 -2.82
CA PHE A 19 5.08 -5.98 -1.81
C PHE A 19 3.69 -6.22 -2.40
N SER A 20 2.83 -6.94 -1.69
CA SER A 20 1.40 -6.97 -2.01
C SER A 20 0.77 -5.62 -1.68
N VAL A 21 -0.43 -5.36 -2.19
CA VAL A 21 -1.27 -4.36 -1.53
C VAL A 21 -1.72 -4.88 -0.17
N PRO A 22 -2.12 -4.00 0.76
CA PRO A 22 -2.70 -4.44 2.01
C PRO A 22 -4.02 -5.19 1.81
N TYR A 23 -4.23 -6.24 2.60
CA TYR A 23 -5.46 -7.03 2.60
C TYR A 23 -5.78 -7.56 4.01
N ILE A 24 -7.02 -7.97 4.25
CA ILE A 24 -7.40 -8.59 5.53
C ILE A 24 -6.91 -10.02 5.56
N ASP A 25 -6.06 -10.32 6.54
CA ASP A 25 -5.61 -11.66 6.83
C ASP A 25 -6.79 -12.56 7.21
N ALA A 26 -6.89 -13.71 6.54
CA ALA A 26 -7.88 -14.74 6.85
C ALA A 26 -7.62 -15.43 8.19
N GLY A 27 -6.37 -15.39 8.69
CA GLY A 27 -5.96 -15.92 10.00
C GLY A 27 -6.33 -15.02 11.19
N GLY A 28 -6.89 -13.84 10.95
CA GLY A 28 -7.36 -12.92 12.00
C GLY A 28 -6.33 -11.91 12.49
N LEU A 29 -5.18 -11.77 11.82
CA LEU A 29 -4.19 -10.72 12.13
C LEU A 29 -4.65 -9.30 11.75
N GLY A 30 -5.80 -9.18 11.06
CA GLY A 30 -6.34 -7.91 10.60
C GLY A 30 -5.70 -7.47 9.29
N LEU A 31 -5.42 -6.17 9.15
CA LEU A 31 -4.89 -5.60 7.91
C LEU A 31 -3.37 -5.83 7.80
N ILE A 32 -2.97 -6.67 6.85
CA ILE A 32 -1.58 -7.08 6.61
C ILE A 32 -1.11 -6.68 5.22
N LEU A 33 0.20 -6.66 5.04
CA LEU A 33 0.89 -6.62 3.76
C LEU A 33 1.86 -7.79 3.69
N THR A 34 1.92 -8.48 2.56
CA THR A 34 2.87 -9.58 2.32
C THR A 34 4.06 -9.08 1.51
N ILE A 35 5.26 -9.38 1.97
CA ILE A 35 6.49 -9.20 1.20
C ILE A 35 6.92 -10.58 0.68
N GLY A 36 7.04 -10.73 -0.64
CA GLY A 36 7.51 -11.97 -1.28
C GLY A 36 8.81 -11.77 -2.06
N LEU A 37 9.69 -12.76 -1.97
CA LEU A 37 10.92 -12.84 -2.75
C LEU A 37 10.94 -14.15 -3.54
N PRO A 38 11.09 -14.11 -4.89
CA PRO A 38 11.16 -15.32 -5.68
C PRO A 38 12.55 -15.95 -5.54
N VAL A 39 12.57 -17.26 -5.37
CA VAL A 39 13.81 -18.05 -5.30
C VAL A 39 13.97 -18.80 -6.61
N TYR A 40 15.10 -18.61 -7.28
CA TYR A 40 15.42 -19.28 -8.54
C TYR A 40 16.48 -20.36 -8.34
N ARG A 41 16.42 -21.42 -9.15
CA ARG A 41 17.48 -22.44 -9.19
C ARG A 41 18.77 -21.87 -9.78
N PRO A 42 19.92 -22.04 -9.12
CA PRO A 42 21.21 -21.62 -9.67
C PRO A 42 21.44 -22.20 -11.07
N GLY A 43 21.92 -21.37 -12.01
CA GLY A 43 22.34 -21.78 -13.35
C GLY A 43 21.24 -22.17 -14.34
N THR A 44 19.98 -22.26 -13.91
CA THR A 44 18.84 -22.61 -14.80
C THR A 44 17.76 -21.53 -14.84
N ASN A 45 17.87 -20.54 -13.95
CA ASN A 45 17.01 -19.36 -13.93
C ASN A 45 15.51 -19.71 -13.85
N THR A 46 15.21 -20.90 -13.37
CA THR A 46 13.87 -21.46 -13.23
C THR A 46 13.35 -21.14 -11.83
N LEU A 47 12.12 -20.63 -11.74
CA LEU A 47 11.47 -20.34 -10.45
C LEU A 47 11.37 -21.62 -9.63
N TYR A 48 11.99 -21.63 -8.46
CA TYR A 48 11.93 -22.72 -7.49
C TYR A 48 10.73 -22.56 -6.56
N GLY A 49 10.43 -21.32 -6.17
CA GLY A 49 9.33 -20.98 -5.28
C GLY A 49 9.39 -19.52 -4.84
N VAL A 50 8.58 -19.17 -3.86
CA VAL A 50 8.53 -17.83 -3.27
C VAL A 50 8.65 -17.95 -1.75
N VAL A 51 9.55 -17.18 -1.16
CA VAL A 51 9.57 -16.97 0.30
C VAL A 51 8.78 -15.71 0.59
N ALA A 52 7.85 -15.77 1.53
CA ALA A 52 7.00 -14.63 1.86
C ALA A 52 6.87 -14.46 3.38
N ILE A 53 6.72 -13.20 3.80
CA ILE A 53 6.40 -12.83 5.18
C ILE A 53 5.21 -11.90 5.19
N ASP A 54 4.30 -12.12 6.13
CA ASP A 54 3.19 -11.21 6.40
C ASP A 54 3.59 -10.23 7.49
N ILE A 55 3.31 -8.95 7.26
CA ILE A 55 3.58 -7.87 8.22
C ILE A 55 2.27 -7.14 8.47
N THR A 56 1.92 -6.93 9.73
CA THR A 56 0.72 -6.14 10.05
C THR A 56 0.98 -4.67 9.76
N LEU A 57 -0.01 -3.95 9.24
CA LEU A 57 0.14 -2.49 9.08
C LEU A 57 0.33 -1.78 10.41
N GLN A 58 -0.20 -2.36 11.49
CA GLN A 58 0.02 -1.87 12.85
C GLN A 58 1.50 -1.89 13.24
N ASP A 59 2.26 -2.90 12.82
CA ASP A 59 3.69 -3.00 13.10
C ASP A 59 4.50 -2.01 12.27
N ILE A 60 4.20 -1.88 10.97
CA ILE A 60 4.93 -0.96 10.06
C ILE A 60 4.67 0.49 10.43
N PHE A 61 3.42 0.82 10.72
CA PHE A 61 2.96 2.19 10.85
C PHE A 61 2.53 2.52 12.26
N LYS A 62 3.03 1.82 13.28
CA LYS A 62 2.68 2.05 14.69
C LYS A 62 2.70 3.53 15.04
N ASP A 63 3.82 4.20 14.76
CA ASP A 63 4.01 5.61 15.11
C ASP A 63 3.14 6.55 14.26
N ALA A 64 2.78 6.15 13.04
CA ALA A 64 1.96 6.93 12.12
C ALA A 64 0.44 6.71 12.35
N ILE A 65 0.03 5.49 12.68
CA ILE A 65 -1.37 5.13 12.98
C ILE A 65 -1.76 5.73 14.34
N TYR A 66 -0.84 5.77 15.30
CA TYR A 66 -1.07 6.42 16.59
C TYR A 66 -0.73 7.91 16.62
N PHE A 67 -0.34 8.48 15.47
CA PHE A 67 -0.15 9.92 15.36
C PHE A 67 -1.50 10.63 15.52
N ASN A 68 -1.69 11.26 16.68
CA ASN A 68 -2.86 12.06 16.97
C ASN A 68 -2.41 13.50 17.28
N ASN A 69 -2.47 14.36 16.27
CA ASN A 69 -2.18 15.79 16.39
C ASN A 69 -3.47 16.63 16.59
N GLY A 70 -4.50 16.05 17.19
CA GLY A 70 -5.78 16.69 17.47
C GLY A 70 -6.87 16.41 16.44
N ASP A 71 -8.08 16.89 16.75
CA ASP A 71 -9.30 16.66 15.98
C ASP A 71 -9.14 17.12 14.51
N GLY A 72 -9.30 16.18 13.58
CA GLY A 72 -9.24 16.44 12.14
C GLY A 72 -7.89 16.19 11.46
N SER A 73 -6.86 15.77 12.19
CA SER A 73 -5.61 15.29 11.62
C SER A 73 -5.64 13.78 11.35
N TYR A 74 -5.04 13.33 10.25
CA TYR A 74 -4.87 11.92 9.95
C TYR A 74 -3.66 11.69 9.04
N ILE A 75 -3.24 10.43 8.95
CA ILE A 75 -2.19 9.98 8.03
C ILE A 75 -2.81 9.05 6.99
N PHE A 76 -2.32 9.16 5.76
CA PHE A 76 -2.55 8.19 4.71
C PHE A 76 -1.22 7.85 4.03
N ILE A 77 -1.19 6.72 3.35
CA ILE A 77 0.02 6.13 2.77
C ILE A 77 -0.31 5.69 1.36
N ILE A 78 0.54 6.09 0.41
CA ILE A 78 0.42 5.75 -1.00
C ILE A 78 1.73 5.18 -1.50
N ASP A 79 1.67 4.40 -2.57
CA ASP A 79 2.86 4.02 -3.32
C ASP A 79 3.21 5.02 -4.43
N ASN A 80 4.28 4.73 -5.17
CA ASN A 80 4.77 5.53 -6.30
C ASN A 80 3.85 5.50 -7.55
N LYS A 81 2.65 4.94 -7.46
CA LYS A 81 1.61 4.97 -8.49
C LYS A 81 0.34 5.64 -7.97
N GLY A 82 0.36 6.23 -6.77
CA GLY A 82 -0.81 6.84 -6.13
C GLY A 82 -1.82 5.83 -5.61
N ARG A 83 -1.46 4.54 -5.54
CA ARG A 83 -2.32 3.48 -4.99
C ARG A 83 -2.26 3.56 -3.46
N VAL A 84 -3.42 3.52 -2.82
CA VAL A 84 -3.55 3.66 -1.37
C VAL A 84 -3.11 2.36 -0.68
N ILE A 85 -2.14 2.47 0.22
CA ILE A 85 -1.74 1.43 1.16
C ILE A 85 -2.60 1.56 2.43
N PHE A 86 -2.73 2.78 2.96
CA PHE A 86 -3.54 3.05 4.14
C PHE A 86 -4.24 4.39 4.01
N HIS A 87 -5.52 4.45 4.39
CA HIS A 87 -6.28 5.69 4.50
C HIS A 87 -7.48 5.47 5.45
N PRO A 88 -7.80 6.39 6.38
CA PRO A 88 -8.90 6.21 7.33
C PRO A 88 -10.27 6.03 6.66
N SER A 89 -10.50 6.71 5.53
CA SER A 89 -11.72 6.58 4.72
C SER A 89 -11.71 5.41 3.72
N MET A 90 -10.71 4.53 3.76
CA MET A 90 -10.71 3.35 2.91
C MET A 90 -11.84 2.41 3.34
N PRO A 91 -12.66 1.87 2.42
CA PRO A 91 -13.68 0.89 2.76
C PRO A 91 -13.07 -0.32 3.46
N ALA A 92 -13.83 -0.96 4.34
CA ALA A 92 -13.43 -2.24 4.91
C ALA A 92 -13.11 -3.21 3.76
N LEU A 93 -11.85 -3.64 3.70
CA LEU A 93 -11.41 -4.57 2.68
C LEU A 93 -12.17 -5.88 2.89
N MET A 94 -13.00 -6.26 1.92
CA MET A 94 -13.65 -7.57 1.96
C MET A 94 -12.59 -8.64 1.69
N PRO A 95 -12.67 -9.82 2.35
CA PRO A 95 -11.93 -10.99 1.93
C PRO A 95 -12.49 -11.41 0.57
N SER A 96 -11.93 -10.84 -0.49
CA SER A 96 -12.33 -11.10 -1.87
C SER A 96 -11.09 -11.48 -2.66
N ASP A 97 -11.24 -12.48 -3.53
CA ASP A 97 -10.23 -12.90 -4.50
C ASP A 97 -9.86 -11.79 -5.51
N SER A 98 -10.58 -10.65 -5.48
CA SER A 98 -10.33 -9.48 -6.32
C SER A 98 -9.76 -8.34 -5.47
N VAL A 99 -8.48 -8.07 -5.66
CA VAL A 99 -7.82 -6.90 -5.08
C VAL A 99 -8.36 -5.63 -5.75
N ASN A 100 -9.03 -4.77 -4.96
CA ASN A 100 -9.46 -3.45 -5.42
C ASN A 100 -8.38 -2.41 -5.11
N TYR A 101 -7.80 -1.84 -6.16
CA TYR A 101 -6.88 -0.71 -6.04
C TYR A 101 -7.66 0.59 -5.89
N TYR A 102 -7.51 1.26 -4.75
CA TYR A 102 -7.96 2.64 -4.60
C TYR A 102 -6.83 3.58 -4.98
N HIS A 103 -7.12 4.52 -5.88
CA HIS A 103 -6.22 5.64 -6.13
C HIS A 103 -6.55 6.78 -5.15
N ILE A 104 -5.54 7.47 -4.63
CA ILE A 104 -5.71 8.50 -3.58
C ILE A 104 -6.65 9.64 -3.99
N ASN A 105 -6.67 10.02 -5.27
CA ASN A 105 -7.66 10.97 -5.84
C ASN A 105 -9.14 10.61 -5.56
N GLN A 106 -9.45 9.35 -5.26
CA GLN A 106 -10.81 8.93 -4.93
C GLN A 106 -11.19 9.28 -3.50
N LEU A 107 -10.22 9.29 -2.58
CA LEU A 107 -10.38 9.53 -1.15
C LEU A 107 -10.10 10.99 -0.78
N GLU A 108 -9.18 11.63 -1.51
CA GLU A 108 -8.78 13.03 -1.32
C GLU A 108 -9.26 13.90 -2.48
N ARG A 109 -10.46 14.45 -2.32
CA ARG A 109 -11.18 15.21 -3.37
C ARG A 109 -11.09 16.73 -3.22
N GLY A 110 -10.26 17.22 -2.29
CA GLY A 110 -10.06 18.65 -2.08
C GLY A 110 -9.56 19.35 -3.35
N THR A 111 -10.03 20.58 -3.60
CA THR A 111 -9.49 21.42 -4.67
C THR A 111 -8.00 21.64 -4.44
N ASN A 112 -7.18 21.54 -5.50
CA ASN A 112 -5.71 21.74 -5.46
C ASN A 112 -4.88 20.69 -4.68
N PHE A 113 -5.46 19.53 -4.33
CA PHE A 113 -4.73 18.43 -3.70
C PHE A 113 -3.82 17.64 -4.67
N GLY A 114 -4.08 17.73 -5.99
CA GLY A 114 -3.33 17.00 -7.02
C GLY A 114 -1.81 17.24 -6.97
N ALA A 115 -1.37 18.49 -6.79
CA ALA A 115 0.06 18.81 -6.71
C ALA A 115 0.75 18.16 -5.48
N VAL A 116 0.02 17.94 -4.38
CA VAL A 116 0.57 17.20 -3.22
C VAL A 116 0.78 15.74 -3.61
N ILE A 117 -0.23 15.12 -4.22
CA ILE A 117 -0.15 13.73 -4.66
C ILE A 117 0.98 13.53 -5.67
N GLU A 118 1.12 14.42 -6.65
CA GLU A 118 2.21 14.39 -7.63
C GLU A 118 3.58 14.46 -6.95
N SER A 119 3.76 15.35 -5.97
CA SER A 119 5.01 15.46 -5.22
C SER A 119 5.31 14.20 -4.39
N MET A 120 4.29 13.59 -3.77
CA MET A 120 4.43 12.36 -2.99
C MET A 120 4.77 11.16 -3.89
N ILE A 121 4.12 11.04 -5.06
CA ILE A 121 4.43 10.01 -6.06
C ILE A 121 5.86 10.14 -6.57
N ALA A 122 6.35 11.38 -6.72
CA ALA A 122 7.74 11.67 -7.08
C ALA A 122 8.74 11.44 -5.93
N GLY A 123 8.28 11.03 -4.75
CA GLY A 123 9.13 10.76 -3.57
C GLY A 123 9.67 12.03 -2.88
N GLN A 124 9.05 13.18 -3.13
CA GLN A 124 9.45 14.45 -2.52
C GLN A 124 8.88 14.59 -1.11
N SER A 125 9.49 15.45 -0.29
CA SER A 125 9.02 15.81 1.05
C SER A 125 8.67 17.28 1.11
N GLY A 126 7.70 17.65 1.96
CA GLY A 126 7.29 19.05 2.12
C GLY A 126 6.01 19.21 2.91
N SER A 127 5.48 20.43 2.94
CA SER A 127 4.19 20.77 3.54
C SER A 127 3.41 21.73 2.62
N LYS A 128 2.08 21.64 2.67
CA LYS A 128 1.20 22.53 1.90
C LYS A 128 -0.07 22.80 2.69
N ALA A 129 -0.43 24.07 2.81
CA ALA A 129 -1.74 24.48 3.30
C ALA A 129 -2.71 24.53 2.11
N ILE A 130 -3.87 23.91 2.26
CA ILE A 130 -4.91 23.83 1.23
C ILE A 130 -6.24 24.15 1.90
N ASP A 131 -7.02 25.05 1.30
CA ASP A 131 -8.38 25.33 1.75
C ASP A 131 -9.28 24.15 1.40
N MET A 132 -9.59 23.30 2.38
CA MET A 132 -10.48 22.17 2.17
C MET A 132 -11.94 22.61 2.27
N ILE A 133 -12.70 22.46 1.18
CA ILE A 133 -14.16 22.39 1.24
C ILE A 133 -14.51 20.93 1.53
N LYS A 134 -14.79 20.62 2.81
CA LYS A 134 -15.25 19.29 3.20
C LYS A 134 -16.73 19.15 2.79
N VAL A 135 -17.00 18.44 1.70
CA VAL A 135 -18.37 18.01 1.39
C VAL A 135 -18.67 16.84 2.30
N LEU A 136 -19.55 17.05 3.29
CA LEU A 136 -20.11 16.02 4.16
C LEU A 136 -21.11 15.14 3.40
#